data_AF-A0A231NSU7-F1
#
_entry.id   AF-A0A231NSU7-F1
#
_cell.length_a   1.000
_cell.length_b   1.000
_cell.length_c   1.000
_cell.angle_alpha   90.00
_cell.angle_beta   90.00
_cell.angle_gamma   90.00
#
_symmetry.space_group_name_H-M   'P 1'
#
loop_
_entity.id
_entity.type
_entity.pdbx_description
1 polymer ?
#
loop_
_entity_poly.entity_id
_entity_poly.type
_entity_poly.pdbx_seq_one_letter_code
_entity_poly.pdbx_strand_id
1 'polypeptide(L)'
;MATFEEKIIEELKMALEYQEPTEDYAQWLMGISLPSVIERKNDQLVITARVVVKTSDSDYVDGMDVSFSLEPIIDSNYYQNSPDYHGGSIEDSQPWLKKHGKVILEQMDNPFVAAVGDLEAVFVDELKQL
;
A
#
# COMPACT_ATOMS: atom_id res chain seq x y z
N MET A 1 -12.04 15.08 -10.13
CA MET A 1 -12.57 14.27 -9.02
C MET A 1 -11.75 13.00 -8.98
N ALA A 2 -11.20 12.62 -7.84
CA ALA A 2 -10.50 11.36 -7.69
C ALA A 2 -11.47 10.19 -7.93
N THR A 3 -11.03 9.20 -8.69
CA THR A 3 -11.70 7.92 -8.88
C THR A 3 -11.81 7.16 -7.56
N PHE A 4 -12.70 6.19 -7.49
CA PHE A 4 -12.83 5.35 -6.30
C PHE A 4 -11.54 4.56 -6.00
N GLU A 5 -10.82 4.13 -7.05
CA GLU A 5 -9.53 3.45 -6.93
C GLU A 5 -8.47 4.37 -6.31
N GLU A 6 -8.37 5.61 -6.79
CA GLU A 6 -7.44 6.62 -6.23
C GLU A 6 -7.73 6.90 -4.76
N LYS A 7 -9.01 7.00 -4.36
CA LYS A 7 -9.38 7.18 -2.95
C LYS A 7 -8.98 6.01 -2.08
N ILE A 8 -9.17 4.77 -2.54
CA ILE A 8 -8.72 3.58 -1.81
C ILE A 8 -7.20 3.61 -1.63
N ILE A 9 -6.46 3.94 -2.69
CA ILE A 9 -5.00 4.05 -2.62
C ILE A 9 -4.60 5.10 -1.59
N GLU A 10 -5.20 6.30 -1.64
CA GLU A 10 -4.91 7.39 -0.68
C GLU A 10 -5.19 6.97 0.77
N GLU A 11 -6.35 6.38 1.06
CA GLU A 11 -6.71 5.90 2.40
C GLU A 11 -5.74 4.83 2.90
N LEU A 12 -5.39 3.86 2.06
CA LEU A 12 -4.42 2.84 2.41
C LEU A 12 -3.04 3.43 2.64
N LYS A 13 -2.64 4.42 1.84
CA LYS A 13 -1.33 5.07 2.00
C LYS A 13 -1.22 5.78 3.32
N MET A 14 -2.24 6.55 3.68
CA MET A 14 -2.31 7.24 4.96
C MET A 14 -2.31 6.27 6.15
N ALA A 15 -2.93 5.10 6.00
CA ALA A 15 -3.07 4.13 7.08
C ALA A 15 -1.86 3.19 7.25
N LEU A 16 -1.18 2.83 6.16
CA LEU A 16 -0.22 1.72 6.13
C LEU A 16 1.19 2.12 5.68
N GLU A 17 1.38 3.27 5.03
CA GLU A 17 2.73 3.73 4.72
C GLU A 17 3.32 4.48 5.90
N TYR A 18 4.59 4.23 6.17
CA TYR A 18 5.33 4.85 7.26
C TYR A 18 6.81 4.93 6.89
N GLN A 19 7.43 6.07 7.17
CA GLN A 19 8.87 6.22 7.12
C GLN A 19 9.33 6.75 8.47
N GLU A 20 10.33 6.10 9.04
CA GLU A 20 10.93 6.59 10.27
C GLU A 20 11.76 7.85 9.96
N PRO A 21 11.59 8.97 10.67
CA PRO A 21 12.27 10.23 10.32
C PRO A 21 13.80 10.20 10.46
N THR A 22 14.33 9.27 11.26
CA THR A 22 15.74 9.25 11.69
C THR A 22 16.45 7.95 11.37
N GLU A 23 15.73 6.94 10.89
CA GLU A 23 16.28 5.62 10.54
C GLU A 23 15.94 5.30 9.09
N ASP A 24 16.66 4.34 8.51
CA ASP A 24 16.42 3.85 7.14
C ASP A 24 15.21 2.89 7.07
N TYR A 25 14.39 2.83 8.12
CA TYR A 25 13.18 2.04 8.15
C TYR A 25 12.04 2.72 7.39
N ALA A 26 11.44 1.97 6.47
CA ALA A 26 10.24 2.37 5.77
C ALA A 26 9.34 1.16 5.53
N GLN A 27 8.03 1.38 5.62
CA GLN A 27 6.98 0.48 5.19
C GLN A 27 6.17 1.16 4.09
N TRP A 28 5.94 0.48 2.99
CA TRP A 28 5.12 1.01 1.90
C TRP A 28 4.15 -0.03 1.35
N LEU A 29 3.12 0.46 0.67
CA LEU A 29 2.21 -0.38 -0.10
C LEU A 29 2.95 -0.84 -1.35
N MET A 30 3.26 -2.13 -1.45
CA MET A 30 3.89 -2.70 -2.64
C MET A 30 2.84 -3.00 -3.72
N GLY A 31 1.63 -3.39 -3.32
CA GLY A 31 0.58 -3.66 -4.29
C GLY A 31 -0.82 -3.73 -3.69
N ILE A 32 -1.79 -3.37 -4.52
CA ILE A 32 -3.22 -3.43 -4.17
C ILE A 32 -3.98 -4.05 -5.33
N SER A 33 -4.84 -5.02 -5.01
CA SER A 33 -5.80 -5.61 -5.95
C SER A 33 -7.22 -5.47 -5.43
N LEU A 34 -8.13 -5.06 -6.31
CA LEU A 34 -9.55 -4.97 -6.02
C LEU A 34 -10.33 -6.08 -6.71
N PRO A 35 -11.31 -6.70 -6.03
CA PRO A 35 -12.13 -7.73 -6.62
C PRO A 35 -13.00 -7.17 -7.73
N SER A 36 -13.29 -8.00 -8.73
CA SER A 36 -14.23 -7.64 -9.80
C SER A 36 -15.70 -7.65 -9.36
N VAL A 37 -15.98 -8.17 -8.17
CA VAL A 37 -17.33 -8.33 -7.61
C VAL A 37 -17.40 -7.66 -6.25
N ILE A 38 -18.44 -6.87 -6.02
CA ILE A 38 -18.75 -6.24 -4.74
C ILE A 38 -19.56 -7.22 -3.91
N GLU A 39 -19.16 -7.46 -2.67
CA GLU A 39 -19.86 -8.34 -1.75
C GLU A 39 -20.95 -7.57 -0.98
N ARG A 40 -21.98 -8.29 -0.51
CA ARG A 40 -22.94 -7.73 0.44
C ARG A 40 -22.77 -8.42 1.79
N LYS A 41 -22.38 -7.66 2.82
CA LYS A 41 -22.24 -8.13 4.21
C LYS A 41 -23.11 -7.28 5.11
N ASN A 42 -23.98 -7.91 5.91
CA ASN A 42 -24.88 -7.24 6.85
C ASN A 42 -25.64 -6.05 6.22
N ASP A 43 -26.25 -6.30 5.05
CA ASP A 43 -26.96 -5.29 4.23
C ASP A 43 -26.12 -4.14 3.66
N GLN A 44 -24.81 -4.11 3.89
CA GLN A 44 -23.89 -3.13 3.31
C GLN A 44 -23.11 -3.73 2.14
N LEU A 45 -22.86 -2.90 1.13
CA LEU A 45 -21.98 -3.24 0.01
C LEU A 45 -20.53 -2.99 0.44
N VAL A 46 -19.71 -4.03 0.32
CA VAL A 46 -18.32 -4.08 0.80
C VAL A 46 -17.40 -4.51 -0.33
N ILE A 47 -16.26 -3.83 -0.42
CA ILE A 47 -15.15 -4.19 -1.30
C ILE A 47 -13.98 -4.56 -0.41
N THR A 48 -13.43 -5.77 -0.56
CA THR A 48 -12.23 -6.17 0.18
C THR A 48 -11.01 -6.08 -0.72
N ALA A 49 -10.18 -5.08 -0.49
CA ALA A 49 -8.89 -4.93 -1.15
C ALA A 49 -7.91 -5.98 -0.62
N ARG A 50 -7.18 -6.61 -1.55
CA ARG A 50 -6.01 -7.43 -1.25
C ARG A 50 -4.80 -6.52 -1.31
N VAL A 51 -4.11 -6.36 -0.19
CA VAL A 51 -3.01 -5.42 -0.03
C VAL A 51 -1.74 -6.20 0.29
N VAL A 52 -0.63 -5.78 -0.28
CA VAL A 52 0.70 -6.28 0.05
C VAL A 52 1.56 -5.11 0.52
N VAL A 53 2.17 -5.26 1.68
CA VAL A 53 3.10 -4.29 2.26
C VAL A 53 4.53 -4.83 2.23
N LYS A 54 5.48 -3.92 2.07
CA LYS A 54 6.91 -4.20 2.08
C LYS A 54 7.58 -3.28 3.09
N THR A 55 8.53 -3.82 3.84
CA THR A 55 9.41 -3.06 4.73
C THR A 55 10.81 -2.97 4.14
N SER A 56 11.62 -1.98 4.52
CA SER A 56 12.99 -1.82 4.01
C SER A 56 13.98 -2.85 4.57
N ASP A 57 13.65 -3.46 5.70
CA ASP A 57 14.54 -4.34 6.49
C ASP A 57 14.34 -5.84 6.23
N SER A 58 13.30 -6.24 5.48
CA SER A 58 12.95 -7.62 5.22
C SER A 58 12.90 -7.90 3.72
N ASP A 59 13.46 -9.01 3.25
CA ASP A 59 13.30 -9.44 1.85
C ASP A 59 11.88 -9.98 1.55
N TYR A 60 11.06 -10.17 2.57
CA TYR A 60 9.70 -10.70 2.48
C TYR A 60 8.64 -9.60 2.51
N VAL A 61 7.43 -9.98 2.12
CA VAL A 61 6.24 -9.12 2.13
C VAL A 61 5.11 -9.73 2.94
N ASP A 62 4.25 -8.87 3.47
CA ASP A 62 3.05 -9.27 4.19
C ASP A 62 1.81 -8.93 3.38
N GLY A 63 0.87 -9.88 3.30
CA GLY A 63 -0.43 -9.67 2.69
C GLY A 63 -1.50 -9.38 3.74
N MET A 64 -2.48 -8.55 3.39
CA MET A 64 -3.61 -8.24 4.25
C MET A 64 -4.89 -8.00 3.45
N ASP A 65 -6.02 -8.24 4.09
CA ASP A 65 -7.37 -8.04 3.55
C ASP A 65 -8.02 -6.82 4.20
N VAL A 66 -8.22 -5.75 3.43
CA VAL A 66 -8.80 -4.51 3.95
C VAL A 66 -10.17 -4.28 3.33
N SER A 67 -11.21 -4.23 4.17
CA SER A 67 -12.58 -4.03 3.71
C SER A 67 -12.98 -2.55 3.76
N PHE A 68 -13.62 -2.11 2.68
CA PHE A 68 -14.18 -0.78 2.50
C PHE A 68 -15.70 -0.90 2.32
N SER A 69 -16.47 -0.07 3.02
CA SER A 69 -17.85 0.18 2.59
C SER A 69 -17.86 1.02 1.30
N LEU A 70 -19.01 1.14 0.61
CA LEU A 70 -19.09 2.01 -0.58
C LEU A 70 -18.85 3.51 -0.28
N GLU A 71 -18.83 3.90 0.99
CA GLU A 71 -18.01 5.03 1.46
C GLU A 71 -16.67 4.45 1.94
N PRO A 72 -15.52 4.83 1.35
CA PRO A 72 -14.23 4.16 1.57
C PRO A 72 -13.66 4.46 2.96
N ILE A 73 -14.32 3.95 4.00
CA ILE A 73 -13.91 3.99 5.39
C ILE A 73 -13.43 2.57 5.71
N ILE A 74 -12.19 2.46 6.17
CA ILE A 74 -11.56 1.19 6.56
C ILE A 74 -12.31 0.61 7.77
N ASP A 75 -12.60 -0.70 7.73
CA ASP A 75 -13.05 -1.43 8.92
C ASP A 75 -12.00 -1.32 10.04
N SER A 76 -12.36 -0.73 11.18
CA SER A 76 -11.43 -0.51 12.29
C SER A 76 -10.88 -1.80 12.90
N ASN A 77 -11.49 -2.96 12.63
CA ASN A 77 -11.03 -4.26 13.10
C ASN A 77 -10.21 -5.02 12.04
N TYR A 78 -9.76 -4.38 10.96
CA TYR A 78 -9.09 -5.06 9.84
C TYR A 78 -7.90 -5.93 10.27
N TYR A 79 -7.16 -5.53 11.29
CA TYR A 79 -6.04 -6.29 11.86
C TYR A 79 -6.43 -7.65 12.46
N GLN A 80 -7.72 -7.87 12.76
CA GLN A 80 -8.24 -9.13 13.29
C GLN A 80 -8.69 -10.10 12.19
N ASN A 81 -8.86 -9.60 10.96
CA ASN A 81 -9.19 -10.45 9.82
C ASN A 81 -7.91 -11.19 9.42
N SER A 82 -7.91 -12.52 9.57
CA SER A 82 -6.80 -13.34 9.09
C SER A 82 -6.82 -13.34 7.55
N PRO A 83 -5.82 -12.77 6.88
CA PRO A 83 -5.77 -12.80 5.42
C PRO A 83 -5.48 -14.22 4.92
N ASP A 84 -5.98 -14.55 3.73
CA ASP A 84 -5.68 -15.82 3.04
C ASP A 84 -4.17 -15.95 2.66
N TYR A 85 -3.39 -14.86 2.76
CA TYR A 85 -1.96 -14.83 2.47
C TYR A 85 -1.16 -14.45 3.71
N HIS A 86 -0.38 -15.41 4.23
CA HIS A 86 0.42 -15.29 5.45
C HIS A 86 1.85 -14.75 5.20
N GLY A 87 2.01 -13.88 4.19
CA GLY A 87 3.31 -13.38 3.78
C GLY A 87 4.11 -14.37 2.94
N GLY A 88 5.18 -13.88 2.30
CA GLY A 88 6.01 -14.68 1.40
C GLY A 88 7.00 -13.83 0.60
N SER A 89 7.51 -14.37 -0.51
CA SER A 89 8.38 -13.63 -1.41
C SER A 89 7.62 -12.56 -2.20
N ILE A 90 8.36 -11.59 -2.74
CA ILE A 90 7.83 -10.62 -3.69
C ILE A 90 7.32 -11.33 -4.95
N GLU A 91 8.03 -12.36 -5.42
CA GLU A 91 7.66 -13.12 -6.61
C GLU A 91 6.32 -13.85 -6.44
N ASP A 92 6.01 -14.33 -5.24
CA ASP A 92 4.77 -15.05 -4.93
C ASP A 92 3.58 -14.11 -4.75
N SER A 93 3.81 -12.88 -4.27
CA SER A 93 2.72 -11.93 -4.01
C SER A 93 2.11 -11.36 -5.29
N GLN A 94 2.91 -11.21 -6.35
CA GLN A 94 2.46 -10.70 -7.65
C GLN A 94 1.37 -11.56 -8.33
N PRO A 95 1.54 -12.89 -8.51
CA PRO A 95 0.48 -13.73 -9.03
C PRO A 95 -0.72 -13.83 -8.07
N TRP A 96 -0.50 -13.73 -6.75
CA TRP A 96 -1.59 -13.67 -5.78
C TRP A 96 -2.49 -12.44 -6.01
N LEU A 97 -1.91 -11.23 -6.08
CA LEU A 97 -2.66 -9.99 -6.36
C LEU A 97 -3.46 -10.09 -7.66
N LYS A 98 -2.85 -10.60 -8.73
CA LYS A 98 -3.49 -10.75 -10.05
C LYS A 98 -4.64 -11.75 -10.05
N LYS A 99 -4.58 -12.79 -9.21
CA LYS A 99 -5.66 -13.79 -9.08
C LYS A 99 -6.93 -13.21 -8.45
N HIS A 100 -6.78 -12.20 -7.59
CA HIS A 100 -7.90 -11.66 -6.80
C HIS A 100 -8.65 -10.50 -7.46
N GLY A 101 -8.19 -10.00 -8.60
CA GLY A 101 -8.92 -9.04 -9.41
C GLY A 101 -8.03 -8.06 -10.15
N LYS A 102 -8.46 -6.80 -10.22
CA LYS A 102 -7.73 -5.73 -10.90
C LYS A 102 -6.66 -5.19 -9.95
N VAL A 103 -5.39 -5.33 -10.33
CA VAL A 103 -4.29 -4.64 -9.67
C VAL A 103 -4.41 -3.14 -9.98
N ILE A 104 -4.51 -2.33 -8.93
CA ILE A 104 -4.68 -0.86 -9.03
C ILE A 104 -3.45 -0.09 -8.53
N LEU A 105 -2.53 -0.77 -7.83
CA LEU A 105 -1.24 -0.23 -7.43
C LEU A 105 -0.19 -1.34 -7.54
N GLU A 106 0.98 -0.98 -8.09
CA GLU A 106 2.20 -1.79 -8.10
C GLU A 106 3.38 -0.84 -7.88
N GLN A 107 4.07 -0.98 -6.75
CA GLN A 107 5.15 -0.10 -6.27
C GLN A 107 6.26 -0.96 -5.67
N MET A 108 7.12 -1.49 -6.55
CA MET A 108 8.18 -2.42 -6.15
C MET A 108 9.29 -1.73 -5.35
N ASP A 109 9.63 -0.51 -5.76
CA ASP A 109 10.69 0.28 -5.14
C ASP A 109 10.17 1.07 -3.95
N ASN A 110 11.03 1.28 -2.95
CA ASN A 110 10.74 2.14 -1.82
C ASN A 110 10.48 3.59 -2.30
N PRO A 111 9.26 4.12 -2.18
CA PRO A 111 8.91 5.44 -2.70
C PRO A 111 9.58 6.59 -1.93
N PHE A 112 10.11 6.31 -0.74
CA PHE A 112 10.74 7.29 0.14
C PHE A 112 12.22 7.53 -0.15
N VAL A 113 12.88 6.63 -0.88
CA VAL A 113 14.31 6.78 -1.24
C VAL A 113 14.52 7.86 -2.31
N ALA A 114 13.53 8.10 -3.18
CA ALA A 114 13.62 9.13 -4.22
C ALA A 114 13.60 10.56 -3.66
N ALA A 115 13.09 10.78 -2.44
CA ALA A 115 12.99 12.13 -1.86
C ALA A 115 14.35 12.70 -1.40
N VAL A 116 15.38 11.86 -1.21
CA VAL A 116 16.70 12.31 -0.72
C VAL A 116 17.57 12.86 -1.86
N GLY A 117 17.39 12.36 -3.09
CA GLY A 117 18.19 12.78 -4.26
C GLY A 117 17.91 14.22 -4.72
N ASP A 118 16.67 14.70 -4.55
CA ASP A 118 16.29 16.07 -4.92
C ASP A 118 16.66 17.09 -3.84
N LEU A 119 16.75 16.68 -2.57
CA LEU A 119 17.21 17.56 -1.48
C LEU A 119 18.72 17.82 -1.54
N GLU A 120 19.55 16.80 -1.84
CA GLU A 120 20.99 17.03 -2.06
C GLU A 120 21.26 17.97 -3.25
N ALA A 121 20.46 17.88 -4.32
CA ALA A 121 20.59 18.79 -5.47
C ALA A 121 20.31 20.26 -5.09
N VAL A 122 19.33 20.51 -4.21
CA VAL A 122 19.00 21.87 -3.73
C VAL A 122 20.09 22.43 -2.81
N PHE A 123 20.63 21.62 -1.89
CA PHE A 123 21.69 22.08 -0.97
C PHE A 123 23.03 22.34 -1.67
N VAL A 124 23.37 21.56 -2.71
CA VAL A 124 24.61 21.75 -3.47
C VAL A 124 24.59 23.03 -4.32
N ASP A 125 23.42 23.45 -4.80
CA ASP A 125 23.28 24.68 -5.59
C ASP A 125 23.34 25.95 -4.72
N GLU A 126 22.82 25.93 -3.49
CA GLU A 126 22.93 27.08 -2.57
C GLU A 126 24.37 27.32 -2.09
N LEU A 127 25.15 26.26 -1.86
CA LEU A 127 26.55 26.37 -1.41
C LEU A 127 27.52 26.83 -2.51
N LYS A 128 27.15 26.69 -3.80
CA LYS A 128 27.96 27.16 -4.94
C LYS A 128 27.72 28.63 -5.30
N GLN A 129 26.74 29.28 -4.65
CA GLN A 129 26.40 30.68 -4.89
C GLN A 129 26.93 31.64 -3.78
N LEU A 130 27.69 31.13 -2.82
CA LEU A 130 28.44 31.89 -1.80
C LEU A 130 29.94 31.94 -2.15
#